data_AF-A0A6I3G452-F1
#
_entry.id   AF-A0A6I3G452-F1
#
_cell.length_a   1.000
_cell.length_b   1.000
_cell.length_c   1.000
_cell.angle_alpha   90.00
_cell.angle_beta   90.00
_cell.angle_gamma   90.00
#
_symmetry.space_group_name_H-M   'P 1'
#
loop_
_entity.id
_entity.type
_entity.pdbx_description
1 polymer ?
#
loop_
_entity_poly.entity_id
_entity_poly.type
_entity_poly.pdbx_seq_one_letter_code
_entity_poly.pdbx_strand_id
1 'polypeptide(L)' 'ETIDGHIVGPDCVVSLKPQFLIDGLAAAHSEFVRIAFTQTDNPNKPGPVLITAQKSHDGDDSQNYRYLLQPNLLMR' A
#
# COMPACT_ATOMS: atom_id res chain seq x y z
N GLU A 1 6.43 2.77 -16.07
CA GLU A 1 7.12 1.64 -15.42
C GLU A 1 6.07 0.62 -15.02
N THR A 2 6.40 -0.66 -15.10
CA THR A 2 5.53 -1.77 -14.68
C THR A 2 6.38 -2.65 -13.77
N ILE A 3 5.82 -3.04 -12.63
CA ILE A 3 6.50 -3.88 -11.64
C ILE A 3 5.66 -5.14 -11.41
N ASP A 4 6.31 -6.25 -11.11
CA ASP A 4 5.63 -7.47 -10.68
C ASP A 4 5.13 -7.31 -9.24
N GLY A 5 3.94 -7.83 -8.98
CA GLY A 5 3.33 -7.79 -7.66
C GLY A 5 2.43 -8.99 -7.43
N HIS A 6 2.44 -9.51 -6.21
CA HIS A 6 1.53 -10.56 -5.78
C HIS A 6 0.22 -9.94 -5.28
N ILE A 7 -0.83 -10.03 -6.09
CA ILE A 7 -2.13 -9.41 -5.81
C ILE A 7 -3.08 -10.45 -5.20
N VAL A 8 -3.69 -10.09 -4.09
CA VAL A 8 -4.73 -10.89 -3.43
C VAL A 8 -5.99 -10.04 -3.28
N GLY A 9 -7.11 -10.54 -3.79
CA GLY A 9 -8.39 -9.83 -3.76
C GLY A 9 -8.74 -9.17 -5.09
N PRO A 10 -9.76 -8.28 -5.10
CA PRO A 10 -10.25 -7.63 -6.31
C PRO A 10 -9.30 -6.52 -6.78
N ASP A 11 -9.42 -6.17 -8.07
CA ASP A 11 -8.71 -5.03 -8.64
C ASP A 11 -9.07 -3.72 -7.93
N CYS A 12 -8.06 -2.87 -7.72
CA CYS A 12 -8.22 -1.58 -7.07
C CYS A 12 -7.36 -0.53 -7.79
N VAL A 13 -7.91 0.68 -7.92
CA VAL A 13 -7.18 1.85 -8.42
C VAL A 13 -7.18 2.90 -7.33
N VAL A 14 -6.01 3.41 -6.97
CA VAL A 14 -5.84 4.52 -6.03
C VAL A 14 -4.85 5.55 -6.58
N SER A 15 -4.98 6.79 -6.16
CA SER A 15 -3.98 7.84 -6.41
C SER A 15 -3.20 8.12 -5.14
N LEU A 16 -1.89 7.99 -5.18
CA LEU A 16 -0.99 8.27 -4.05
C LEU A 16 -0.06 9.43 -4.40
N LYS A 17 0.37 10.20 -3.39
CA LYS A 17 1.46 11.16 -3.59
C LYS A 17 2.78 10.40 -3.70
N PRO A 18 3.55 10.54 -4.80
CA PRO A 18 4.78 9.78 -5.00
C PRO A 18 5.77 9.91 -3.85
N GLN A 19 5.92 11.13 -3.30
CA GLN A 19 6.84 11.38 -2.20
C GLN A 19 6.54 10.55 -0.95
N PHE A 20 5.26 10.40 -0.59
CA PHE A 20 4.88 9.64 0.61
C PHE A 20 4.93 8.13 0.37
N LEU A 21 4.72 7.68 -0.87
CA LEU A 21 4.93 6.28 -1.23
C LEU A 21 6.41 5.91 -1.11
N ILE A 22 7.30 6.72 -1.67
CA ILE A 22 8.76 6.49 -1.61
C ILE A 22 9.25 6.50 -0.17
N ASP A 23 8.76 7.44 0.66
CA ASP A 23 9.10 7.52 2.08
C ASP A 23 8.69 6.25 2.85
N GLY A 24 7.45 5.79 2.66
CA GLY A 24 6.96 4.55 3.26
C GLY A 24 7.72 3.29 2.82
N LEU A 25 8.11 3.22 1.55
CA LEU A 25 8.89 2.09 1.03
C LEU A 25 10.33 2.09 1.55
N ALA A 26 10.99 3.26 1.56
CA ALA A 26 12.37 3.40 2.00
C ALA A 26 12.54 3.09 3.49
N ALA A 27 11.56 3.48 4.32
CA ALA A 27 11.58 3.26 5.76
C ALA A 27 11.20 1.83 6.20
N ALA A 28 10.66 1.00 5.30
CA ALA A 28 10.31 -0.38 5.63
C ALA A 28 11.55 -1.27 5.89
N HIS A 29 12.72 -0.90 5.33
CA HIS A 29 14.00 -1.61 5.48
C HIS A 29 13.88 -3.14 5.35
N SER A 30 13.12 -3.60 4.36
CA SER A 30 12.80 -5.00 4.15
C SER A 30 12.84 -5.34 2.67
N GLU A 31 13.12 -6.60 2.36
CA GLU A 31 13.18 -7.10 0.98
C GLU A 31 11.80 -7.11 0.32
N PHE A 32 10.75 -7.40 1.11
CA PHE A 32 9.37 -7.36 0.65
C PHE A 32 8.57 -6.35 1.46
N VAL A 33 7.57 -5.77 0.80
CA VAL A 33 6.57 -4.90 1.43
C VAL A 33 5.19 -5.39 1.07
N ARG A 34 4.27 -5.30 2.02
CA ARG A 34 2.86 -5.57 1.81
C ARG A 34 2.08 -4.28 1.83
N ILE A 35 1.33 -4.05 0.75
CA ILE A 35 0.44 -2.90 0.60
C ILE A 35 -0.99 -3.41 0.77
N ALA A 36 -1.64 -3.00 1.84
CA ALA A 36 -3.02 -3.34 2.14
C ALA A 36 -3.94 -2.15 1.86
N PHE A 37 -4.94 -2.37 1.01
CA PHE A 37 -5.96 -1.38 0.67
C PHE A 37 -7.19 -1.61 1.54
N THR A 38 -7.63 -0.58 2.24
CA THR A 38 -8.89 -0.64 2.98
C THR A 38 -10.04 -0.22 2.08
N GLN A 39 -11.08 -1.07 2.01
CA GLN A 39 -12.31 -0.70 1.32
C GLN A 39 -13.10 0.29 2.17
N THR A 40 -13.86 1.13 1.47
CA THR A 40 -14.67 2.17 2.07
C THR A 40 -15.99 2.25 1.32
N ASP A 41 -17.07 2.42 2.06
CA ASP A 41 -18.41 2.52 1.48
C ASP A 41 -18.63 3.87 0.76
N ASN A 42 -17.68 4.81 0.90
CA ASN A 42 -17.75 6.11 0.24
C ASN A 42 -16.96 6.10 -1.09
N PRO A 43 -17.63 6.04 -2.25
CA PRO A 43 -16.94 6.02 -3.55
C PRO A 43 -16.14 7.29 -3.81
N ASN A 44 -16.45 8.39 -3.10
CA ASN A 44 -15.75 9.67 -3.21
C ASN A 44 -14.59 9.81 -2.24
N LYS A 45 -14.26 8.81 -1.42
CA LYS A 45 -13.12 8.92 -0.49
C LYS A 45 -12.42 7.58 -0.38
N PRO A 46 -11.27 7.36 -1.07
CA PRO A 46 -10.53 6.11 -0.94
C PRO A 46 -10.13 5.85 0.52
N GLY A 47 -10.15 4.58 0.92
CA GLY A 47 -9.74 4.16 2.25
C GLY A 47 -8.24 4.34 2.44
N PRO A 48 -7.74 4.45 3.69
CA PRO A 48 -6.32 4.43 3.96
C PRO A 48 -5.60 3.23 3.33
N VAL A 49 -4.36 3.45 2.92
CA VAL A 49 -3.46 2.41 2.42
C VAL A 49 -2.39 2.15 3.46
N LEU A 50 -2.22 0.90 3.86
CA LEU A 50 -1.23 0.50 4.86
C LEU A 50 -0.04 -0.17 4.17
N ILE A 51 1.16 0.29 4.49
CA ILE A 51 2.42 -0.34 4.10
C ILE A 51 3.01 -1.02 5.34
N THR A 52 3.38 -2.28 5.18
CA THR A 52 4.05 -3.10 6.20
C THR A 52 5.27 -3.78 5.61
N ALA A 53 6.26 -4.08 6.44
CA ALA A 53 7.42 -4.87 6.04
C ALA A 53 7.07 -6.37 5.97
N GLN A 54 7.70 -7.12 5.08
CA GLN A 54 7.49 -8.55 4.92
C GLN A 54 8.83 -9.25 4.65
N LYS A 55 9.11 -10.36 5.33
CA LYS A 55 10.44 -11.00 5.29
C LYS A 55 10.65 -11.93 4.08
N SER A 56 9.58 -12.41 3.47
CA SER A 56 9.59 -13.35 2.35
C SER A 56 8.29 -13.25 1.57
N HIS A 57 8.28 -13.63 0.30
CA HIS A 57 7.10 -13.55 -0.58
C HIS A 57 5.80 -14.14 0.01
N ASP A 58 5.88 -15.29 0.68
CA ASP A 58 4.71 -15.98 1.27
C ASP A 58 4.58 -15.76 2.79
N GLY A 59 5.46 -14.93 3.37
CA GLY A 59 5.47 -14.66 4.80
C GLY A 59 4.37 -13.70 5.25
N ASP A 60 4.10 -13.74 6.55
CA ASP A 60 3.23 -12.77 7.21
C ASP A 60 3.87 -11.37 7.23
N ASP A 61 3.02 -10.36 7.44
CA ASP A 61 3.49 -9.01 7.65
C ASP A 61 4.17 -8.85 9.01
N SER A 62 5.19 -8.01 9.04
CA SER A 62 5.87 -7.62 10.27
C SER A 62 5.12 -6.47 10.93
N GLN A 63 4.73 -6.66 12.18
CA GLN A 63 4.05 -5.62 12.96
C GLN A 63 5.02 -4.53 13.49
N ASN A 64 6.32 -4.68 13.24
CA ASN A 64 7.36 -3.76 13.72
C ASN A 64 7.40 -2.43 12.96
N TYR A 65 6.85 -2.40 11.74
CA TYR A 65 6.79 -1.20 10.92
C TYR A 65 5.41 -1.10 10.24
N ARG A 66 4.76 0.05 10.41
CA ARG A 66 3.46 0.37 9.83
C ARG A 66 3.47 1.81 9.36
N TYR A 67 3.14 2.01 8.08
CA TYR A 67 3.04 3.34 7.49
C TYR A 67 1.68 3.51 6.82
N LEU A 68 0.89 4.46 7.33
CA LEU A 68 -0.48 4.68 6.89
C LEU A 68 -0.54 5.88 5.94
N LEU A 69 -0.90 5.62 4.69
CA LEU A 69 -1.10 6.61 3.65
C LEU A 69 -2.57 6.97 3.51
N GLN A 70 -2.84 8.26 3.36
CA GLN A 70 -4.14 8.73 2.91
C GLN A 70 -4.09 8.99 1.41
N PRO A 71 -4.81 8.22 0.58
CA PRO A 71 -4.82 8.43 -0.87
C PRO A 71 -5.49 9.74 -1.24
N ASN A 72 -5.10 10.27 -2.40
CA ASN A 72 -5.78 11.41 -3.01
C ASN A 72 -7.07 10.96 -3.67
N LEU A 73 -7.98 11.92 -3.87
CA LEU A 73 -9.15 11.75 -4.70
C LEU A 73 -8.71 11.42 -6.13
N LEU A 74 -9.26 10.34 -6.69
CA LEU A 74 -9.20 10.09 -8.12
C LEU A 74 -10.16 11.07 -8.79
N MET A 75 -9.62 12.14 -9.37
CA MET A 75 -10.38 12.98 -10.29
C MET A 75 -10.52 12.18 -11.59
N ARG A 76 -11.73 11.68 -11.86
CA ARG A 76 -12.10 11.02 -13.12
C ARG A 76 -12.57 12.06 -14.13
#